data_AF-A0AAJ1FQR9-F1
#
_entry.id   AF-A0AAJ1FQR9-F1
#
_cell.length_a   1.000
_cell.length_b   1.000
_cell.length_c   1.000
_cell.angle_alpha   90.00
_cell.angle_beta   90.00
_cell.angle_gamma   90.00
#
_symmetry.space_group_name_H-M   'P 1'
#
loop_
_entity.id
_entity.type
_entity.pdbx_description
1 polymer ?
#
loop_
_entity_poly.entity_id
_entity_poly.type
_entity_poly.pdbx_seq_one_letter_code
_entity_poly.pdbx_strand_id
1 'polypeptide(L)'
;MGSLAGYRWGEWGYQETPIHLRIGETPEAQIWINHPGERLHSGFGRPSYWGGCGTLPRVQQYRGLAIVLFRVHEGQPDFSHAWLPQRYFDDVRCYDKRILLRSGKGMVQISGNRAFQRIAHGPTQHCEVRLPGQKTCWLIRLNDDPRLDNLADFEARFAQLTVERREDGTFYVNDPQYGEVFFQPNGCVFGHGRLLDPDSWTISGDSHELPL
;
A
#
# COMPACT_ATOMS: atom_id res chain seq x y z
N MET A 1 4.62 -1.22 8.76
CA MET A 1 4.50 -1.31 7.29
C MET A 1 5.85 -1.70 6.73
N GLY A 2 5.91 -2.82 6.02
CA GLY A 2 7.07 -3.24 5.24
C GLY A 2 6.75 -3.16 3.75
N SER A 3 7.74 -2.81 2.95
CA SER A 3 7.62 -2.69 1.50
C SER A 3 8.90 -3.16 0.80
N LEU A 4 8.76 -3.63 -0.44
CA LEU A 4 9.89 -3.80 -1.35
C LEU A 4 10.36 -2.43 -1.85
N ALA A 5 11.66 -2.25 -2.03
CA ALA A 5 12.25 -1.03 -2.58
C ALA A 5 13.04 -1.37 -3.86
N GLY A 6 12.75 -0.66 -4.96
CA GLY A 6 13.47 -0.84 -6.23
C GLY A 6 13.30 -2.22 -6.91
N TYR A 7 12.41 -3.08 -6.43
CA TYR A 7 12.32 -4.46 -6.91
C TYR A 7 11.53 -4.58 -8.22
N ARG A 8 12.25 -4.62 -9.35
CA ARG A 8 11.77 -5.10 -10.68
C ARG A 8 10.43 -4.50 -11.12
N TRP A 9 10.28 -3.19 -10.96
CA TRP A 9 9.02 -2.50 -11.19
C TRP A 9 8.51 -2.66 -12.62
N GLY A 10 7.23 -3.04 -12.76
CA GLY A 10 6.58 -3.22 -14.06
C GLY A 10 6.95 -4.51 -14.78
N GLU A 11 7.77 -5.37 -14.19
CA GLU A 11 8.00 -6.73 -14.69
C GLU A 11 6.88 -7.69 -14.26
N TRP A 12 6.85 -8.86 -14.89
CA TRP A 12 6.05 -9.99 -14.43
C TRP A 12 6.50 -10.43 -13.04
N GLY A 13 5.53 -10.52 -12.12
CA GLY A 13 5.79 -11.04 -10.79
C GLY A 13 5.44 -12.52 -10.64
N TYR A 14 5.65 -13.01 -9.43
CA TYR A 14 5.36 -14.36 -9.00
C TYR A 14 4.66 -14.35 -7.64
N GLN A 15 5.32 -14.67 -6.53
CA GLN A 15 4.71 -14.80 -5.19
C GLN A 15 5.10 -13.68 -4.22
N GLU A 16 5.47 -12.51 -4.73
CA GLU A 16 5.93 -11.38 -3.92
C GLU A 16 4.76 -10.68 -3.21
N THR A 17 5.00 -10.23 -1.96
CA THR A 17 4.10 -9.30 -1.26
C THR A 17 4.75 -7.92 -1.25
N PRO A 18 4.42 -7.01 -2.19
CA PRO A 18 5.18 -5.77 -2.36
C PRO A 18 5.03 -4.79 -1.22
N ILE A 19 3.88 -4.81 -0.53
CA ILE A 19 3.60 -3.99 0.63
C ILE A 19 2.67 -4.71 1.59
N HIS A 20 2.99 -4.64 2.88
CA HIS A 20 2.19 -5.22 3.95
C HIS A 20 2.29 -4.34 5.20
N LEU A 21 1.15 -4.05 5.83
CA LEU A 21 1.08 -3.35 7.10
C LEU A 21 0.10 -4.04 8.06
N ARG A 22 0.38 -3.84 9.35
CA ARG A 22 -0.51 -4.15 10.47
C ARG A 22 -0.58 -2.90 11.35
N ILE A 23 -1.76 -2.63 11.89
CA ILE A 23 -1.97 -1.57 12.89
C ILE A 23 -2.63 -2.17 14.13
N GLY A 24 -2.30 -1.60 15.29
CA GLY A 24 -2.83 -2.10 16.57
C GLY A 24 -2.30 -3.48 16.97
N GLU A 25 -2.94 -4.06 17.98
CA GLU A 25 -2.52 -5.31 18.62
C GLU A 25 -3.23 -6.54 18.01
N THR A 26 -4.32 -6.37 17.27
CA THR A 26 -5.05 -7.48 16.63
C THR A 26 -4.22 -8.07 15.48
N PRO A 27 -3.76 -9.34 15.55
CA PRO A 27 -2.95 -9.94 14.51
C PRO A 27 -3.62 -9.96 13.14
N GLU A 28 -4.94 -10.14 13.08
CA GLU A 28 -5.72 -10.23 11.85
C GLU A 28 -6.01 -8.87 11.20
N ALA A 29 -5.71 -7.75 11.88
CA ALA A 29 -5.81 -6.38 11.33
C ALA A 29 -4.64 -6.07 10.38
N GLN A 30 -4.47 -6.93 9.38
CA GLN A 30 -3.44 -6.90 8.35
C GLN A 30 -4.00 -6.36 7.03
N ILE A 31 -3.15 -5.63 6.31
CA ILE A 31 -3.48 -5.05 5.00
C ILE A 31 -2.29 -5.26 4.09
N TRP A 32 -2.52 -5.86 2.93
CA TRP A 32 -1.54 -5.92 1.85
C TRP A 32 -2.21 -5.54 0.54
N ILE A 33 -1.41 -5.04 -0.41
CA ILE A 33 -1.86 -4.62 -1.72
C ILE A 33 -1.07 -5.37 -2.78
N ASN A 34 -1.78 -6.01 -3.71
CA ASN A 34 -1.19 -6.75 -4.80
C ASN A 34 -1.99 -6.55 -6.10
N HIS A 35 -1.43 -7.04 -7.20
CA HIS A 35 -2.13 -7.17 -8.47
C HIS A 35 -2.34 -8.66 -8.74
N PRO A 36 -3.58 -9.16 -8.83
CA PRO A 36 -3.83 -10.59 -8.94
C PRO A 36 -3.20 -11.17 -10.23
N GLY A 37 -2.64 -12.37 -10.16
CA GLY A 37 -2.14 -13.09 -11.35
C GLY A 37 -3.26 -13.72 -12.19
N GLU A 38 -4.42 -13.94 -11.59
CA GLU A 38 -5.61 -14.50 -12.23
C GLU A 38 -6.90 -13.91 -11.62
N ARG A 39 -8.05 -14.07 -12.27
CA ARG A 39 -9.34 -13.56 -11.75
C ARG A 39 -10.06 -14.54 -10.82
N LEU A 40 -9.68 -15.82 -10.83
CA LEU A 40 -10.32 -16.88 -10.06
C LEU A 40 -9.73 -16.94 -8.64
N HIS A 41 -10.56 -16.79 -7.61
CA HIS A 41 -10.12 -16.75 -6.19
C HIS A 41 -9.36 -18.01 -5.73
N SER A 42 -9.75 -19.19 -6.24
CA SER A 42 -9.14 -20.48 -5.91
C SER A 42 -8.64 -21.18 -7.16
N GLY A 43 -8.02 -20.42 -8.07
CA GLY A 43 -7.38 -20.98 -9.26
C GLY A 43 -6.03 -21.61 -8.97
N PHE A 44 -5.35 -21.98 -10.05
CA PHE A 44 -4.05 -22.66 -10.02
C PHE A 44 -2.91 -21.75 -10.49
N GLY A 45 -3.20 -20.47 -10.78
CA GLY A 45 -2.24 -19.49 -11.26
C GLY A 45 -1.09 -19.28 -10.26
N ARG A 46 0.10 -19.00 -10.81
CA ARG A 46 1.26 -18.54 -10.04
C ARG A 46 1.85 -17.34 -10.77
N PRO A 47 1.51 -16.11 -10.38
CA PRO A 47 0.73 -15.71 -9.19
C PRO A 47 -0.74 -16.14 -9.23
N SER A 48 -1.34 -16.34 -8.06
CA SER A 48 -2.78 -16.56 -7.92
C SER A 48 -3.51 -15.22 -7.70
N TYR A 49 -4.79 -15.29 -7.34
CA TYR A 49 -5.58 -14.11 -7.00
C TYR A 49 -4.98 -13.28 -5.85
N TRP A 50 -4.57 -13.94 -4.76
CA TRP A 50 -3.98 -13.29 -3.58
C TRP A 50 -2.49 -13.58 -3.43
N GLY A 51 -2.03 -14.72 -3.96
CA GLY A 51 -0.67 -15.19 -3.82
C GLY A 51 0.24 -14.54 -4.85
N GLY A 52 0.69 -13.32 -4.55
CA GLY A 52 1.70 -12.62 -5.32
C GLY A 52 1.19 -11.53 -6.27
N CYS A 53 1.98 -11.20 -7.29
CA CYS A 53 1.68 -10.11 -8.22
C CYS A 53 1.81 -10.52 -9.69
N GLY A 54 0.74 -10.37 -10.50
CA GLY A 54 0.82 -10.53 -11.97
C GLY A 54 1.77 -9.53 -12.63
N THR A 55 1.75 -8.28 -12.15
CA THR A 55 2.71 -7.23 -12.51
C THR A 55 3.23 -6.64 -11.21
N LEU A 56 4.55 -6.50 -11.08
CA LEU A 56 5.18 -5.92 -9.90
C LEU A 56 4.95 -4.41 -9.86
N PRO A 57 4.48 -3.86 -8.72
CA PRO A 57 4.26 -2.42 -8.59
C PRO A 57 5.57 -1.67 -8.39
N ARG A 58 5.57 -0.41 -8.79
CA ARG A 58 6.50 0.58 -8.22
C ARG A 58 6.03 0.91 -6.80
N VAL A 59 6.84 0.54 -5.82
CA VAL A 59 6.59 0.83 -4.39
C VAL A 59 7.69 1.72 -3.86
N GLN A 60 7.30 2.81 -3.22
CA GLN A 60 8.23 3.68 -2.52
C GLN A 60 7.61 4.14 -1.21
N GLN A 61 8.41 4.16 -0.15
CA GLN A 61 7.99 4.48 1.21
C GLN A 61 8.89 5.57 1.79
N TYR A 62 8.29 6.51 2.50
CA TYR A 62 8.95 7.47 3.36
C TYR A 62 8.25 7.47 4.73
N ARG A 63 8.91 6.92 5.75
CA ARG A 63 8.33 6.78 7.10
C ARG A 63 6.96 6.06 7.05
N GLY A 64 5.90 6.68 7.55
CA GLY A 64 4.52 6.19 7.51
C GLY A 64 3.75 6.51 6.22
N LEU A 65 4.39 7.08 5.20
CA LEU A 65 3.80 7.42 3.90
C LEU A 65 4.32 6.46 2.82
N ALA A 66 3.45 5.92 1.97
CA ALA A 66 3.88 5.10 0.82
C ALA A 66 2.99 5.31 -0.40
N ILE A 67 3.59 5.15 -1.58
CA ILE A 67 2.87 5.02 -2.86
C ILE A 67 3.06 3.61 -3.43
N VAL A 68 2.00 3.08 -4.03
CA VAL A 68 2.00 1.79 -4.74
C VAL A 68 1.37 2.00 -6.10
N LEU A 69 2.18 1.84 -7.14
CA LEU A 69 1.82 2.15 -8.52
C LEU A 69 1.84 0.88 -9.35
N PHE A 70 0.68 0.46 -9.84
CA PHE A 70 0.60 -0.62 -10.84
C PHE A 70 0.41 -0.03 -12.23
N ARG A 71 1.17 -0.54 -13.18
CA ARG A 71 0.97 -0.39 -14.62
C ARG A 71 0.90 -1.79 -15.22
N VAL A 72 -0.27 -2.38 -15.14
CA VAL A 72 -0.49 -3.80 -15.45
C VAL A 72 -0.32 -4.04 -16.95
N HIS A 73 0.16 -5.22 -17.32
CA HIS A 73 0.26 -5.63 -18.71
C HIS A 73 -1.13 -5.90 -19.32
N GLU A 74 -1.23 -5.77 -20.65
CA GLU A 74 -2.44 -6.16 -21.38
C GLU A 74 -2.74 -7.65 -21.19
N GLY A 75 -4.02 -8.01 -21.13
CA GLY A 75 -4.49 -9.39 -20.90
C GLY A 75 -4.46 -9.85 -19.45
N GLN A 76 -3.78 -9.14 -18.55
CA GLN A 76 -3.84 -9.39 -17.11
C GLN A 76 -5.13 -8.81 -16.49
N PRO A 77 -5.50 -9.21 -15.26
CA PRO A 77 -6.60 -8.58 -14.54
C PRO A 77 -6.49 -7.04 -14.50
N ASP A 78 -7.59 -6.36 -14.79
CA ASP A 78 -7.60 -4.90 -14.96
C ASP A 78 -7.90 -4.17 -13.64
N PHE A 79 -7.31 -4.63 -12.54
CA PHE A 79 -7.42 -4.00 -11.22
C PHE A 79 -6.27 -4.44 -10.34
N SER A 80 -5.90 -3.60 -9.37
CA SER A 80 -5.16 -4.02 -8.18
C SER A 80 -6.12 -4.05 -7.00
N HIS A 81 -5.75 -4.74 -5.92
CA HIS A 81 -6.64 -4.85 -4.76
C HIS A 81 -5.87 -4.89 -3.45
N ALA A 82 -6.60 -4.62 -2.38
CA ALA A 82 -6.15 -4.74 -1.01
C ALA A 82 -6.94 -5.82 -0.29
N TRP A 83 -6.23 -6.67 0.44
CA TRP A 83 -6.85 -7.39 1.54
C TRP A 83 -6.99 -6.43 2.72
N LEU A 84 -8.20 -6.31 3.25
CA LEU A 84 -8.59 -5.36 4.28
C LEU A 84 -9.79 -5.94 5.03
N PRO A 85 -9.56 -6.82 6.02
CA PRO A 85 -10.61 -7.56 6.71
C PRO A 85 -11.29 -6.67 7.74
N GLN A 86 -12.32 -5.94 7.31
CA GLN A 86 -12.96 -4.84 8.04
C GLN A 86 -13.39 -5.22 9.47
N ARG A 87 -13.80 -6.47 9.68
CA ARG A 87 -14.23 -7.00 10.99
C ARG A 87 -13.17 -6.98 12.10
N TYR A 88 -11.88 -6.81 11.76
CA TYR A 88 -10.78 -6.80 12.73
C TYR A 88 -10.29 -5.39 13.07
N PHE A 89 -10.92 -4.36 12.52
CA PHE A 89 -10.66 -2.96 12.84
C PHE A 89 -11.76 -2.44 13.76
N ASP A 90 -11.39 -1.59 14.72
CA ASP A 90 -12.32 -0.98 15.67
C ASP A 90 -13.23 0.05 14.97
N ASP A 91 -12.67 0.79 14.01
CA ASP A 91 -13.39 1.76 13.18
C ASP A 91 -13.02 1.59 11.71
N VAL A 92 -14.01 1.70 10.84
CA VAL A 92 -13.86 1.67 9.39
C VAL A 92 -14.70 2.78 8.78
N ARG A 93 -14.06 3.72 8.07
CA ARG A 93 -14.75 4.77 7.29
C ARG A 93 -14.40 4.60 5.82
N CYS A 94 -15.42 4.32 5.01
CA CYS A 94 -15.26 4.14 3.56
C CYS A 94 -15.89 5.29 2.79
N TYR A 95 -15.09 5.93 1.95
CA TYR A 95 -15.50 6.89 0.92
C TYR A 95 -15.13 6.33 -0.46
N ASP A 96 -15.55 7.02 -1.52
CA ASP A 96 -15.27 6.61 -2.89
C ASP A 96 -13.78 6.35 -3.12
N LYS A 97 -12.91 7.30 -2.77
CA LYS A 97 -11.46 7.22 -3.06
C LYS A 97 -10.59 7.06 -1.82
N ARG A 98 -11.19 6.88 -0.64
CA ARG A 98 -10.48 6.93 0.64
C ARG A 98 -11.09 5.97 1.64
N ILE A 99 -10.26 5.19 2.30
CA ILE A 99 -10.65 4.30 3.39
C ILE A 99 -9.78 4.63 4.60
N LEU A 100 -10.40 4.83 5.75
CA LEU A 100 -9.72 5.02 7.01
C LEU A 100 -10.05 3.89 7.97
N LEU A 101 -9.04 3.45 8.70
CA LEU A 101 -9.12 2.33 9.62
C LEU A 101 -8.45 2.69 10.94
N ARG A 102 -9.01 2.20 12.04
CA ARG A 102 -8.39 2.26 13.37
C ARG A 102 -8.37 0.86 14.00
N SER A 103 -7.28 0.54 14.68
CA SER A 103 -7.20 -0.60 15.61
C SER A 103 -6.33 -0.19 16.80
N GLY A 104 -6.92 -0.14 17.99
CA GLY A 104 -6.32 0.50 19.16
C GLY A 104 -5.92 1.95 18.86
N LYS A 105 -4.64 2.27 19.06
CA LYS A 105 -4.02 3.57 18.72
C LYS A 105 -3.52 3.66 17.27
N GLY A 106 -3.46 2.53 16.56
CA GLY A 106 -3.00 2.49 15.18
C GLY A 106 -4.09 3.00 14.26
N MET A 107 -3.73 3.88 13.32
CA MET A 107 -4.64 4.40 12.30
C MET A 107 -3.96 4.40 10.94
N VAL A 108 -4.74 4.22 9.88
CA VAL A 108 -4.26 4.31 8.51
C VAL A 108 -5.32 4.91 7.60
N GLN A 109 -4.87 5.73 6.65
CA GLN A 109 -5.63 6.17 5.50
C GLN A 109 -5.07 5.50 4.25
N ILE A 110 -5.95 4.89 3.45
CA ILE A 110 -5.65 4.34 2.13
C ILE A 110 -6.45 5.14 1.11
N SER A 111 -5.78 5.74 0.13
CA SER A 111 -6.41 6.54 -0.91
C SER A 111 -6.09 5.99 -2.29
N GLY A 112 -7.05 6.02 -3.20
CA GLY A 112 -6.90 5.59 -4.58
C GLY A 112 -6.96 6.79 -5.53
N ASN A 113 -6.26 6.71 -6.67
CA ASN A 113 -6.44 7.68 -7.76
C ASN A 113 -7.83 7.60 -8.43
N ARG A 114 -8.60 6.56 -8.13
CA ARG A 114 -9.94 6.27 -8.63
C ARG A 114 -10.83 5.80 -7.48
N ALA A 115 -12.13 5.71 -7.74
CA ALA A 115 -13.06 5.15 -6.76
C ALA A 115 -12.78 3.66 -6.54
N PHE A 116 -12.81 3.25 -5.28
CA PHE A 116 -12.69 1.88 -4.85
C PHE A 116 -13.96 1.10 -5.15
N GLN A 117 -13.79 -0.15 -5.57
CA GLN A 117 -14.85 -1.14 -5.63
C GLN A 117 -14.76 -2.03 -4.39
N ARG A 118 -15.73 -1.88 -3.48
CA ARG A 118 -15.81 -2.69 -2.25
C ARG A 118 -16.55 -3.99 -2.54
N ILE A 119 -16.00 -5.11 -2.07
CA ILE A 119 -16.62 -6.41 -2.26
C ILE A 119 -17.61 -6.67 -1.13
N ALA A 120 -18.90 -6.72 -1.46
CA ALA A 120 -20.01 -6.89 -0.51
C ALA A 120 -20.58 -8.31 -0.46
N HIS A 121 -20.15 -9.19 -1.38
CA HIS A 121 -20.66 -10.56 -1.51
C HIS A 121 -19.55 -11.53 -1.89
N GLY A 122 -19.76 -12.81 -1.60
CA GLY A 122 -18.82 -13.87 -1.92
C GLY A 122 -17.76 -14.10 -0.82
N PRO A 123 -16.73 -14.93 -1.09
CA PRO A 123 -15.82 -15.42 -0.06
C PRO A 123 -14.93 -14.34 0.56
N THR A 124 -14.72 -13.21 -0.13
CA THR A 124 -13.91 -12.08 0.32
C THR A 124 -14.76 -10.86 0.72
N GLN A 125 -16.07 -11.05 0.95
CA GLN A 125 -16.97 -9.97 1.36
C GLN A 125 -16.43 -9.24 2.60
N HIS A 126 -16.42 -7.91 2.54
CA HIS A 126 -15.88 -7.04 3.59
C HIS A 126 -14.39 -7.27 3.93
N CYS A 127 -13.67 -8.08 3.14
CA CYS A 127 -12.23 -8.32 3.26
C CYS A 127 -11.44 -7.84 2.05
N GLU A 128 -12.10 -7.41 0.97
CA GLU A 128 -11.45 -7.00 -0.26
C GLU A 128 -11.95 -5.63 -0.74
N VAL A 129 -10.99 -4.83 -1.19
CA VAL A 129 -11.24 -3.58 -1.90
C VAL A 129 -10.39 -3.57 -3.18
N ARG A 130 -11.02 -3.33 -4.33
CA ARG A 130 -10.34 -3.21 -5.61
C ARG A 130 -10.20 -1.76 -6.03
N LEU A 131 -9.09 -1.44 -6.67
CA LEU A 131 -8.90 -0.20 -7.41
C LEU A 131 -8.88 -0.56 -8.91
N PRO A 132 -9.95 -0.24 -9.66
CA PRO A 132 -10.09 -0.67 -11.04
C PRO A 132 -9.18 0.12 -11.99
N GLY A 133 -8.76 -0.55 -13.06
CA GLY A 133 -8.00 -0.03 -14.17
C GLY A 133 -6.57 -0.58 -14.26
N GLN A 134 -5.97 -0.40 -15.43
CA GLN A 134 -4.60 -0.86 -15.71
C GLN A 134 -3.51 0.02 -15.08
N LYS A 135 -3.85 1.26 -14.75
CA LYS A 135 -2.94 2.25 -14.13
C LYS A 135 -3.55 2.74 -12.83
N THR A 136 -3.09 2.17 -11.74
CA THR A 136 -3.62 2.43 -10.39
C THR A 136 -2.54 2.99 -9.50
N CYS A 137 -2.93 3.91 -8.62
CA CYS A 137 -2.05 4.54 -7.65
C CYS A 137 -2.74 4.50 -6.29
N TRP A 138 -2.12 3.80 -5.36
CA TRP A 138 -2.51 3.79 -3.95
C TRP A 138 -1.59 4.71 -3.17
N LEU A 139 -2.17 5.47 -2.26
CA LEU A 139 -1.49 6.28 -1.27
C LEU A 139 -1.83 5.76 0.11
N ILE A 140 -0.83 5.35 0.88
CA ILE A 140 -0.99 4.85 2.24
C ILE A 140 -0.37 5.85 3.19
N ARG A 141 -1.12 6.27 4.21
CA ARG A 141 -0.63 7.08 5.31
C ARG A 141 -0.98 6.43 6.64
N LEU A 142 0.02 5.89 7.33
CA LEU A 142 -0.10 5.46 8.73
C LEU A 142 -0.19 6.67 9.66
N ASN A 143 -0.77 6.53 10.84
CA ASN A 143 -0.53 7.48 11.92
C ASN A 143 0.79 7.16 12.63
N ASP A 144 1.67 8.14 12.71
CA ASP A 144 2.90 8.12 13.50
C ASP A 144 3.03 9.36 14.40
N ASP A 145 1.95 10.14 14.55
CA ASP A 145 1.85 11.22 15.53
C ASP A 145 1.07 10.73 16.76
N PRO A 146 1.71 10.60 17.94
CA PRO A 146 1.04 10.13 19.14
C PRO A 146 -0.03 11.11 19.65
N ARG A 147 -0.07 12.35 19.14
CA ARG A 147 -1.09 13.35 19.49
C ARG A 147 -2.40 13.14 18.74
N LEU A 148 -2.38 12.41 17.62
CA LEU A 148 -3.59 11.97 16.92
C LEU A 148 -4.00 10.64 17.53
N ASP A 149 -4.98 10.65 18.44
CA ASP A 149 -5.41 9.47 19.19
C ASP A 149 -6.79 8.93 18.79
N ASN A 150 -7.50 9.65 17.92
CA ASN A 150 -8.82 9.29 17.42
C ASN A 150 -8.92 9.45 15.90
N LEU A 151 -9.84 8.67 15.30
CA LEU A 151 -9.98 8.60 13.85
C LEU A 151 -10.48 9.90 13.23
N ALA A 152 -11.25 10.72 13.96
CA ALA A 152 -11.79 11.96 13.43
C ALA A 152 -10.71 13.02 13.23
N ASP A 153 -9.80 13.20 14.20
CA ASP A 153 -8.69 14.15 14.07
C ASP A 153 -7.68 13.68 13.03
N PHE A 154 -7.39 12.37 12.98
CA PHE A 154 -6.58 11.79 11.92
C PHE A 154 -7.20 12.03 10.53
N GLU A 155 -8.50 11.80 10.40
CA GLU A 155 -9.22 12.03 9.15
C GLU A 155 -9.15 13.49 8.71
N ALA A 156 -9.41 14.42 9.63
CA ALA A 156 -9.38 15.86 9.36
C ALA A 156 -7.98 16.31 8.95
N ARG A 157 -6.95 15.79 9.63
CA ARG A 157 -5.55 16.14 9.37
C ARG A 157 -5.11 15.77 7.95
N PHE A 158 -5.50 14.59 7.46
CA PHE A 158 -5.05 14.04 6.17
C PHE A 158 -6.13 14.08 5.07
N ALA A 159 -7.19 14.87 5.25
CA ALA A 159 -8.34 14.93 4.34
C ALA A 159 -7.97 15.33 2.90
N GLN A 160 -6.98 16.22 2.74
CA GLN A 160 -6.54 16.75 1.44
C GLN A 160 -5.30 16.04 0.89
N LEU A 161 -4.89 14.92 1.49
CA LEU A 161 -3.68 14.21 1.08
C LEU A 161 -3.89 13.55 -0.30
N THR A 162 -3.12 13.99 -1.30
CA THR A 162 -3.19 13.49 -2.68
C THR A 162 -1.80 13.25 -3.26
N VAL A 163 -1.73 12.42 -4.31
CA VAL A 163 -0.52 12.24 -5.11
C VAL A 163 -0.64 13.03 -6.41
N GLU A 164 0.33 13.89 -6.67
CA GLU A 164 0.49 14.60 -7.95
C GLU A 164 1.59 13.91 -8.75
N ARG A 165 1.39 13.73 -10.06
CA ARG A 165 2.44 13.26 -10.96
C ARG A 165 2.99 14.43 -11.76
N ARG A 166 4.30 14.63 -11.68
CA ARG A 166 5.04 15.65 -12.44
C ARG A 166 5.48 15.12 -13.80
N GLU A 167 5.86 16.04 -14.69
CA GLU A 167 6.27 15.73 -16.07
C GLU A 167 7.51 14.83 -16.14
N ASP A 168 8.45 15.03 -15.22
CA ASP A 168 9.67 14.22 -15.06
C ASP A 168 9.40 12.79 -14.53
N GLY A 169 8.14 12.45 -14.24
CA GLY A 169 7.75 11.14 -13.68
C GLY A 169 7.87 11.04 -12.17
N THR A 170 8.26 12.12 -11.49
CA THR A 170 8.24 12.22 -10.02
C THR A 170 6.79 12.23 -9.53
N PHE A 171 6.53 11.51 -8.45
CA PHE A 171 5.27 11.62 -7.71
C PHE A 171 5.50 12.48 -6.48
N TYR A 172 4.66 13.48 -6.29
CA TYR A 172 4.74 14.47 -5.23
C TYR A 172 3.57 14.32 -4.27
N VAL A 173 3.86 14.41 -2.97
CA VAL A 173 2.86 14.47 -1.91
C VAL A 173 3.27 15.57 -0.94
N ASN A 174 2.37 16.53 -0.70
CA ASN A 174 2.52 17.48 0.41
C ASN A 174 1.84 16.89 1.66
N ASP A 175 2.60 16.15 2.45
CA ASP A 175 2.09 15.55 3.68
C ASP A 175 2.01 16.59 4.80
N PRO A 176 0.87 16.74 5.49
CA PRO A 176 0.72 17.74 6.53
C PRO A 176 1.77 17.67 7.66
N GLN A 177 2.36 16.49 7.91
CA GLN A 177 3.35 16.26 8.95
C GLN A 177 4.77 16.11 8.41
N TYR A 178 4.97 15.49 7.24
CA TYR A 178 6.29 15.31 6.66
C TYR A 178 6.72 16.46 5.74
N GLY A 179 5.79 17.35 5.38
CA GLY A 179 5.97 18.37 4.37
C GLY A 179 6.04 17.75 2.97
N GLU A 180 6.87 18.35 2.12
CA GLU A 180 7.04 17.90 0.75
C GLU A 180 7.82 16.58 0.67
N VAL A 181 7.21 15.58 0.02
CA VAL A 181 7.82 14.29 -0.27
C VAL A 181 7.78 14.03 -1.78
N PHE A 182 8.93 13.66 -2.34
CA PHE A 182 9.15 13.43 -3.76
C PHE A 182 9.62 12.00 -3.97
N PHE A 183 8.80 11.21 -4.65
CA PHE A 183 9.09 9.85 -5.05
C PHE A 183 9.61 9.85 -6.49
N GLN A 184 10.92 9.69 -6.66
CA GLN A 184 11.61 9.84 -7.94
C GLN A 184 11.52 8.55 -8.79
N PRO A 185 11.52 8.66 -10.13
CA PRO A 185 11.44 7.51 -11.04
C PRO A 185 12.53 6.46 -10.86
N ASN A 186 13.69 6.85 -10.35
CA ASN A 186 14.86 5.99 -10.17
C ASN A 186 14.84 5.17 -8.87
N GLY A 187 13.78 5.23 -8.04
CA GLY A 187 13.79 4.56 -6.73
C GLY A 187 13.91 5.52 -5.55
N CYS A 188 14.61 6.62 -5.74
CA CYS A 188 14.92 7.54 -4.66
C CYS A 188 13.68 8.25 -4.10
N VAL A 189 13.71 8.54 -2.80
CA VAL A 189 12.67 9.33 -2.13
C VAL A 189 13.31 10.49 -1.38
N PHE A 190 12.91 11.71 -1.69
CA PHE A 190 13.34 12.91 -0.97
C PHE A 190 12.21 13.42 -0.09
N GLY A 191 12.49 13.64 1.20
CA GLY A 191 11.51 14.20 2.12
C GLY A 191 12.19 14.76 3.36
N HIS A 192 11.75 15.92 3.83
CA HIS A 192 12.29 16.61 5.01
C HIS A 192 13.82 16.75 4.99
N GLY A 193 14.39 17.16 3.85
CA GLY A 193 15.85 17.33 3.68
C GLY A 193 16.66 16.03 3.61
N ARG A 194 16.01 14.87 3.64
CA ARG A 194 16.66 13.55 3.59
C ARG A 194 16.40 12.87 2.25
N LEU A 195 17.45 12.32 1.65
CA LEU A 195 17.39 11.40 0.51
C LEU A 195 17.41 9.95 1.02
N LEU A 196 16.47 9.15 0.55
CA LEU A 196 16.49 7.69 0.65
C LEU A 196 16.84 7.15 -0.74
N ASP A 197 18.00 6.50 -0.87
CA ASP A 197 18.46 5.90 -2.11
C ASP A 197 18.62 4.38 -1.92
N PRO A 198 17.67 3.56 -2.43
CA PRO A 198 17.73 2.11 -2.32
C PRO A 198 19.01 1.47 -2.86
N ASP A 199 19.63 2.06 -3.89
CA ASP A 199 20.84 1.49 -4.53
C ASP A 199 22.08 1.67 -3.63
N SER A 200 22.01 2.57 -2.65
CA SER A 200 23.06 2.78 -1.65
C SER A 200 22.92 1.89 -0.41
N TRP A 201 21.81 1.15 -0.26
CA TRP A 201 21.57 0.36 0.94
C TRP A 201 22.45 -0.88 0.97
N THR A 202 23.15 -1.06 2.08
CA THR A 202 23.90 -2.27 2.38
C THR A 202 23.14 -3.10 3.42
N ILE A 203 23.19 -4.42 3.27
CA ILE A 203 22.65 -5.36 4.25
C ILE A 203 23.84 -6.07 4.90
N SER A 204 23.91 -5.99 6.23
CA SER A 204 24.81 -6.78 7.07
C SER A 204 23.98 -7.51 8.11
N GLY A 205 24.32 -8.75 8.43
CA GLY A 205 23.65 -9.50 9.47
C GLY A 205 24.44 -10.73 9.89
N ASP A 206 24.11 -11.24 11.08
CA ASP A 206 24.68 -12.44 11.66
C ASP A 206 23.63 -13.55 11.67
N SER A 207 24.04 -14.79 11.40
CA SER A 207 23.18 -15.96 11.48
C SER A 207 23.50 -16.72 12.76
N HIS A 208 22.48 -16.95 13.58
CA HIS A 208 22.60 -17.77 14.79
C HIS A 208 21.59 -18.92 14.72
N GLU A 209 22.09 -20.14 14.90
CA GLU A 209 21.24 -21.31 15.02
C GLU A 209 20.61 -21.30 16.42
N LEU A 210 19.28 -21.22 16.49
CA LEU A 210 18.56 -21.31 17.75
C LEU A 210 18.47 -22.79 18.16
N PRO A 211 18.74 -23.14 19.43
CA PRO A 211 18.54 -24.51 19.90
C PRO A 211 17.07 -24.89 19.77
N LEU A 212 16.83 -26.13 19.32
CA LEU A 212 15.51 -26.76 19.20
C LEU A 212 14.85 -27.01 20.56
#